data_AF-A0A2S0JIL5-F1
#
_entry.id   AF-A0A2S0JIL5-F1
#
_cell.length_a   1.000
_cell.length_b   1.000
_cell.length_c   1.000
_cell.angle_alpha   90.00
_cell.angle_beta   90.00
_cell.angle_gamma   90.00
#
_symmetry.space_group_name_H-M   'P 1'
#
loop_
_entity.id
_entity.type
_entity.pdbx_description
1 polymer ?
#
loop_
_entity_poly.entity_id
_entity_poly.type
_entity_poly.pdbx_seq_one_letter_code
_entity_poly.pdbx_strand_id
1 'polypeptide(L)'
;MKDISLFWSKVIVRNDYLFTYYALVLALFISQFFFTVNDAQAMIPLYGIFSAVMTIQIISLHQRYQMDKIFLISIFTTRKIILWQWVLGFVLTSPAFILLGFFEKYVYVDTPIINILVVIIIFHIFTISIPFLVATFFSNQYTSILILVVIYFVLMLMHGYKLEIIQYIAPTLNFMYPDNLHYLNFVGVLFLCICSMAAAVCFSKRPTLKKDKYFFASLASCSILAIICLHLYEEFKENELMSQPYESYVFNEITVQYKGVSQKRADRFSAIYSDLTQQMAQFGIKNPYQKISITKDFNLPINREVGNIISINGKTIEIRPYSNKFFEFNYGYNIIEDLLNILMNETWKTEKQTVCYELLKKIIEQKVILNNNSDLFSEAKLKTMKNEQFHTTTESYMTDYLTILKEKPQDAYSFIIKLENQ
;
A
#
# COMPACT_ATOMS: atom_id res chain seq x y z
N MET A 1 -32.11 26.81 8.01
CA MET A 1 -31.09 26.00 7.27
C MET A 1 -30.00 26.87 6.67
N LYS A 2 -30.34 27.94 5.92
CA LYS A 2 -29.36 28.94 5.45
C LYS A 2 -28.51 29.54 6.57
N ASP A 3 -29.09 29.84 7.73
CA ASP A 3 -28.39 30.60 8.79
C ASP A 3 -27.24 29.82 9.46
N ILE A 4 -27.31 28.49 9.49
CA ILE A 4 -26.27 27.64 10.07
C ILE A 4 -25.08 27.54 9.13
N SER A 5 -25.30 27.26 7.84
CA SER A 5 -24.19 27.23 6.88
C SER A 5 -23.53 28.61 6.77
N LEU A 6 -24.32 29.70 6.84
CA LEU A 6 -23.83 31.07 6.83
C LEU A 6 -23.04 31.43 8.11
N PHE A 7 -23.46 30.92 9.26
CA PHE A 7 -22.73 31.07 10.52
C PHE A 7 -21.39 30.33 10.50
N TRP A 8 -21.41 29.03 10.19
CA TRP A 8 -20.19 28.21 10.16
C TRP A 8 -19.20 28.69 9.10
N SER A 9 -19.68 29.09 7.91
CA SER A 9 -18.81 29.69 6.88
C SER A 9 -18.21 31.03 7.31
N LYS A 10 -18.99 31.96 7.91
CA LYS A 10 -18.46 33.24 8.41
C LYS A 10 -17.43 33.06 9.52
N VAL A 11 -17.66 32.11 10.41
CA VAL A 11 -16.75 31.78 11.51
C VAL A 11 -15.44 31.17 10.99
N ILE A 12 -15.51 30.36 9.92
CA ILE A 12 -14.35 29.67 9.34
C ILE A 12 -13.51 30.59 8.46
N VAL A 13 -14.13 31.45 7.65
CA VAL A 13 -13.42 32.39 6.75
C VAL A 13 -12.61 33.43 7.54
N ARG A 14 -13.01 33.75 8.77
CA ARG A 14 -12.28 34.66 9.66
C ARG A 14 -11.20 33.98 10.50
N ASN A 15 -10.94 32.69 10.30
CA ASN A 15 -10.11 31.90 11.20
C ASN A 15 -8.73 31.68 10.60
N ASP A 16 -7.68 32.25 11.22
CA ASP A 16 -6.28 32.14 10.77
C ASP A 16 -5.84 30.68 10.56
N TYR A 17 -6.43 29.74 11.30
CA TYR A 17 -6.17 28.31 11.20
C TYR A 17 -6.49 27.70 9.84
N LEU A 18 -7.51 28.22 9.12
CA LEU A 18 -7.86 27.72 7.80
C LEU A 18 -6.77 28.09 6.78
N PHE A 19 -6.26 29.32 6.85
CA PHE A 19 -5.15 29.77 6.02
C PHE A 19 -3.87 29.01 6.36
N THR A 20 -3.56 28.83 7.65
CA THR A 20 -2.41 28.02 8.09
C THR A 20 -2.53 26.57 7.62
N TYR A 21 -3.72 25.96 7.70
CA TYR A 21 -3.96 24.61 7.17
C TYR A 21 -3.65 24.53 5.67
N TYR A 22 -4.20 25.43 4.86
CA TYR A 22 -3.95 25.42 3.41
C TYR A 22 -2.49 25.71 3.06
N ALA A 23 -1.83 26.61 3.79
CA ALA A 23 -0.40 26.87 3.62
C ALA A 23 0.45 25.62 3.93
N LEU A 24 0.14 24.91 5.03
CA LEU A 24 0.82 23.66 5.40
C LEU A 24 0.58 22.53 4.40
N VAL A 25 -0.66 22.38 3.92
CA VAL A 25 -1.02 21.39 2.90
C VAL A 25 -0.28 21.67 1.59
N LEU A 26 -0.18 22.93 1.18
CA LEU A 26 0.57 23.32 -0.01
C LEU A 26 2.07 23.05 0.17
N ALA A 27 2.64 23.39 1.33
CA ALA A 27 4.04 23.10 1.64
C ALA A 27 4.31 21.59 1.65
N LEU A 28 3.39 20.78 2.19
CA LEU A 28 3.49 19.32 2.17
C LEU A 28 3.48 18.80 0.73
N PHE A 29 2.55 19.26 -0.11
CA PHE A 29 2.49 18.89 -1.53
C PHE A 29 3.78 19.22 -2.28
N ILE A 30 4.30 20.44 -2.10
CA ILE A 30 5.58 20.85 -2.72
C ILE A 30 6.74 19.98 -2.21
N SER A 31 6.77 19.66 -0.91
CA SER A 31 7.84 18.86 -0.32
C SER A 31 7.94 17.45 -0.92
N GLN A 32 6.82 16.86 -1.35
CA GLN A 32 6.80 15.50 -1.90
C GLN A 32 7.61 15.36 -3.21
N PHE A 33 7.81 16.44 -3.96
CA PHE A 33 8.64 16.42 -5.17
C PHE A 33 10.14 16.34 -4.90
N PHE A 34 10.58 16.55 -3.66
CA PHE A 34 11.98 16.46 -3.26
C PHE A 34 12.36 15.11 -2.64
N PHE A 35 11.38 14.23 -2.40
CA PHE A 35 11.58 12.93 -1.76
C PHE A 35 11.54 11.78 -2.77
N THR A 36 12.15 10.65 -2.39
CA THR A 36 11.99 9.40 -3.17
C THR A 36 10.54 8.91 -3.09
N VAL A 37 10.12 8.05 -4.03
CA VAL A 37 8.74 7.52 -4.06
C VAL A 37 8.36 6.84 -2.74
N ASN A 38 9.27 6.04 -2.17
CA ASN A 38 9.04 5.36 -0.89
C ASN A 38 8.89 6.36 0.27
N ASP A 39 9.74 7.38 0.33
CA ASP A 39 9.67 8.43 1.35
C ASP A 39 8.39 9.25 1.21
N ALA A 40 7.99 9.56 -0.03
CA ALA A 40 6.80 10.34 -0.31
C ALA A 40 5.50 9.58 0.04
N GLN A 41 5.48 8.25 -0.12
CA GLN A 41 4.40 7.40 0.36
C GLN A 41 4.32 7.35 1.89
N ALA A 42 5.46 7.37 2.58
CA ALA A 42 5.49 7.47 4.04
C ALA A 42 4.91 8.81 4.54
N MET A 43 4.84 9.85 3.69
CA MET A 43 4.23 11.14 4.04
C MET A 43 2.70 11.19 3.92
N ILE A 44 2.05 10.18 3.31
CA ILE A 44 0.58 10.15 3.15
C ILE A 44 -0.18 10.30 4.48
N PRO A 45 0.21 9.63 5.59
CA PRO A 45 -0.34 9.89 6.91
C PRO A 45 -0.34 11.35 7.37
N LEU A 46 0.59 12.20 6.91
CA LEU A 46 0.64 13.63 7.26
C LEU A 46 -0.55 14.41 6.71
N TYR A 47 -1.01 14.09 5.49
CA TYR A 47 -2.28 14.63 4.95
C TYR A 47 -3.45 14.26 5.87
N GLY A 48 -3.41 13.03 6.41
CA GLY A 48 -4.36 12.56 7.40
C GLY A 48 -4.30 13.34 8.70
N ILE A 49 -3.10 13.59 9.24
CA ILE A 49 -2.91 14.39 10.47
C ILE A 49 -3.49 15.79 10.30
N PHE A 50 -3.08 16.52 9.25
CA PHE A 50 -3.53 17.90 9.07
C PHE A 50 -5.05 17.97 8.89
N SER A 51 -5.63 17.05 8.14
CA SER A 51 -7.09 16.99 7.92
C SER A 51 -7.86 16.58 9.18
N ALA A 52 -7.31 15.66 9.96
CA ALA A 52 -7.87 15.22 11.23
C ALA A 52 -7.82 16.32 12.30
N VAL A 53 -6.71 17.07 12.38
CA VAL A 53 -6.57 18.25 13.26
C VAL A 53 -7.55 19.35 12.85
N MET A 54 -7.66 19.64 11.54
CA MET A 54 -8.66 20.60 11.05
C MET A 54 -10.08 20.16 11.40
N THR A 55 -10.38 18.86 11.32
CA THR A 55 -11.66 18.30 11.73
C THR A 55 -11.90 18.49 13.23
N ILE A 56 -10.91 18.27 14.09
CA ILE A 56 -11.02 18.60 15.53
C ILE A 56 -11.35 20.08 15.74
N GLN A 57 -10.67 20.99 15.04
CA GLN A 57 -10.96 22.42 15.15
C GLN A 57 -12.42 22.70 14.79
N ILE A 58 -12.93 22.10 13.73
CA ILE A 58 -14.34 22.22 13.32
C ILE A 58 -15.29 21.66 14.38
N ILE A 59 -14.95 20.52 14.99
CA ILE A 59 -15.74 19.92 16.07
C ILE A 59 -15.79 20.88 17.27
N SER A 60 -14.67 21.47 17.69
CA SER A 60 -14.56 22.31 18.89
C SER A 60 -14.91 23.79 18.68
N LEU A 61 -15.16 24.24 17.45
CA LEU A 61 -15.55 25.62 17.13
C LEU A 61 -16.66 26.17 18.04
N HIS A 62 -17.70 25.38 18.33
CA HIS A 62 -18.81 25.80 19.20
C HIS A 62 -18.38 26.14 20.64
N GLN A 63 -17.41 25.41 21.21
CA GLN A 63 -16.86 25.68 22.55
C GLN A 63 -16.05 26.96 22.54
N ARG A 64 -15.25 27.18 21.49
CA ARG A 64 -14.40 28.37 21.33
C ARG A 64 -15.19 29.67 21.29
N TYR A 65 -16.36 29.65 20.65
CA TYR A 65 -17.26 30.81 20.61
C TYR A 65 -18.27 30.85 21.78
N GLN A 66 -18.07 30.03 22.83
CA GLN A 66 -18.93 29.94 24.02
C GLN A 66 -20.42 29.66 23.70
N MET A 67 -20.67 28.95 22.59
CA MET A 67 -22.03 28.68 22.10
C MET A 67 -22.62 27.39 22.70
N ASP A 68 -21.93 26.74 23.64
CA ASP A 68 -22.35 25.47 24.24
C ASP A 68 -23.77 25.56 24.81
N LYS A 69 -24.09 26.67 25.48
CA LYS A 69 -25.42 26.92 26.04
C LYS A 69 -26.49 27.04 24.94
N ILE A 70 -26.16 27.63 23.79
CA ILE A 70 -27.08 27.77 22.65
C ILE A 70 -27.31 26.41 21.98
N PHE A 71 -26.26 25.60 21.81
CA PHE A 71 -26.38 24.26 21.25
C PHE A 71 -27.13 23.29 22.17
N LEU A 72 -26.97 23.43 23.49
CA LEU A 72 -27.71 22.65 24.50
C LEU A 72 -29.22 22.94 24.49
N ILE A 73 -29.61 24.18 24.14
CA ILE A 73 -31.01 24.62 24.10
C ILE A 73 -31.60 24.52 22.67
N SER A 74 -30.76 24.28 21.66
CA SER A 74 -31.20 24.29 20.27
C SER A 74 -32.15 23.12 19.95
N ILE A 75 -33.10 23.38 19.05
CA ILE A 75 -34.05 22.38 18.50
C ILE A 75 -33.31 21.30 17.66
N PHE A 76 -32.02 21.50 17.36
CA PHE A 76 -31.25 20.57 16.53
C PHE A 76 -30.79 19.36 17.33
N THR A 77 -31.24 18.17 16.90
CA THR A 77 -30.77 16.88 17.41
C THR A 77 -29.26 16.71 17.23
N THR A 78 -28.57 16.13 18.21
CA THR A 78 -27.12 15.81 18.18
C THR A 78 -26.64 15.21 16.86
N ARG A 79 -27.38 14.24 16.31
CA ARG A 79 -27.06 13.60 15.02
C ARG A 79 -26.95 14.57 13.84
N LYS A 80 -27.83 15.58 13.79
CA LYS A 80 -27.84 16.58 12.71
C LYS A 80 -26.59 17.47 12.81
N ILE A 81 -26.23 17.88 14.02
CA ILE A 81 -25.04 18.71 14.24
C ILE A 81 -23.77 17.95 13.87
N ILE A 82 -23.64 16.69 14.32
CA ILE A 82 -22.50 15.84 13.97
C ILE A 82 -22.40 15.65 12.46
N LEU A 83 -23.51 15.35 11.78
CA LEU A 83 -23.54 15.22 10.33
C LEU A 83 -23.10 16.51 9.62
N TRP A 84 -23.57 17.67 10.08
CA TRP A 84 -23.16 18.96 9.50
C TRP A 84 -21.68 19.26 9.71
N GLN A 85 -21.15 18.99 10.91
CA GLN A 85 -19.72 19.13 11.20
C GLN A 85 -18.89 18.17 10.32
N TRP A 86 -19.40 16.95 10.08
CA TRP A 86 -18.75 15.96 9.23
C TRP A 86 -18.72 16.40 7.76
N VAL A 87 -19.85 16.85 7.21
CA VAL A 87 -19.94 17.40 5.84
C VAL A 87 -19.02 18.62 5.69
N LEU A 88 -18.98 19.50 6.68
CA LEU A 88 -18.12 20.67 6.65
C LEU A 88 -16.64 20.31 6.73
N GLY A 89 -16.27 19.33 7.56
CA GLY A 89 -14.94 18.73 7.58
C GLY A 89 -14.54 18.18 6.22
N PHE A 90 -15.46 17.46 5.57
CA PHE A 90 -15.28 16.92 4.22
C PHE A 90 -14.96 18.01 3.20
N VAL A 91 -15.79 19.04 3.11
CA VAL A 91 -15.61 20.14 2.15
C VAL A 91 -14.30 20.89 2.40
N LEU A 92 -13.99 21.24 3.66
CA LEU A 92 -12.83 22.07 3.97
C LEU A 92 -11.49 21.34 3.81
N THR A 93 -11.47 20.03 4.01
CA THR A 93 -10.26 19.19 3.85
C THR A 93 -10.10 18.63 2.44
N SER A 94 -11.13 18.70 1.59
CA SER A 94 -11.09 18.23 0.19
C SER A 94 -9.88 18.74 -0.61
N PRO A 95 -9.46 20.02 -0.52
CA PRO A 95 -8.30 20.50 -1.26
C PRO A 95 -7.01 19.70 -0.99
N ALA A 96 -6.79 19.23 0.25
CA ALA A 96 -5.63 18.43 0.59
C ALA A 96 -5.65 17.05 -0.10
N PHE A 97 -6.83 16.42 -0.17
CA PHE A 97 -7.00 15.13 -0.82
C PHE A 97 -7.00 15.23 -2.35
N ILE A 98 -7.41 16.37 -2.91
CA ILE A 98 -7.25 16.66 -4.33
C ILE A 98 -5.77 16.76 -4.69
N LEU A 99 -4.97 17.48 -3.90
CA LEU A 99 -3.53 17.57 -4.08
C LEU A 99 -2.84 16.21 -3.92
N LEU A 100 -3.23 15.44 -2.90
CA LEU A 100 -2.79 14.06 -2.74
C LEU A 100 -3.12 13.23 -3.99
N GLY A 101 -4.32 13.38 -4.57
CA GLY A 101 -4.68 12.66 -5.80
C GLY A 101 -3.89 13.02 -7.03
N PHE A 102 -3.53 14.29 -7.19
CA PHE A 102 -2.59 14.69 -8.23
C PHE A 102 -1.21 14.09 -8.00
N PHE A 103 -0.73 14.08 -6.75
CA PHE A 103 0.55 13.48 -6.41
C PHE A 103 0.57 11.97 -6.67
N GLU A 104 -0.44 11.24 -6.17
CA GLU A 104 -0.58 9.80 -6.41
C GLU A 104 -0.66 9.49 -7.90
N LYS A 105 -1.37 10.31 -8.69
CA LYS A 105 -1.43 10.10 -10.15
C LYS A 105 -0.11 10.38 -10.86
N TYR A 106 0.68 11.31 -10.34
CA TYR A 106 2.03 11.59 -10.82
C TYR A 106 3.00 10.44 -10.50
N VAL A 107 2.90 9.83 -9.31
CA VAL A 107 3.70 8.65 -8.93
C VAL A 107 3.27 7.42 -9.72
N TYR A 108 1.96 7.19 -9.79
CA TYR A 108 1.35 6.02 -10.43
C TYR A 108 0.75 6.40 -11.79
N VAL A 109 1.64 6.69 -12.73
CA VAL A 109 1.31 7.22 -14.08
C VAL A 109 0.40 6.27 -14.86
N ASP A 110 0.54 4.97 -14.67
CA ASP A 110 -0.19 3.96 -15.45
C ASP A 110 -1.45 3.44 -14.73
N THR A 111 -1.58 3.70 -13.43
CA THR A 111 -2.73 3.25 -12.63
C THR A 111 -4.02 3.97 -13.05
N PRO A 112 -5.15 3.26 -13.20
CA PRO A 112 -6.45 3.87 -13.49
C PRO A 112 -6.83 4.92 -12.44
N ILE A 113 -7.22 6.11 -12.89
CA ILE A 113 -7.59 7.22 -11.98
C ILE A 113 -8.71 6.84 -11.00
N ILE A 114 -9.62 5.94 -11.41
CA ILE A 114 -10.72 5.44 -10.58
C ILE A 114 -10.17 4.77 -9.32
N ASN A 115 -9.12 3.95 -9.44
CA ASN A 115 -8.53 3.26 -8.30
C ASN A 115 -7.92 4.25 -7.31
N ILE A 116 -7.16 5.22 -7.82
CA ILE A 116 -6.56 6.30 -7.02
C ILE A 116 -7.65 7.09 -6.28
N LEU A 117 -8.72 7.49 -6.98
CA LEU A 117 -9.83 8.22 -6.39
C LEU A 117 -10.53 7.42 -5.28
N VAL A 118 -10.74 6.12 -5.47
CA VAL A 118 -11.35 5.25 -4.45
C VAL A 118 -10.49 5.23 -3.19
N VAL A 119 -9.18 5.01 -3.32
CA VAL A 119 -8.24 4.98 -2.19
C VAL A 119 -8.26 6.30 -1.41
N ILE A 120 -8.24 7.42 -2.14
CA ILE A 120 -8.26 8.76 -1.55
C ILE A 120 -9.58 9.06 -0.85
N ILE A 121 -10.72 8.71 -1.45
CA ILE A 121 -12.03 8.92 -0.83
C ILE A 121 -12.16 8.15 0.48
N ILE A 122 -11.70 6.89 0.51
CA ILE A 122 -11.74 6.08 1.73
C ILE A 122 -10.84 6.68 2.81
N PHE A 123 -9.62 7.11 2.44
CA PHE A 123 -8.73 7.77 3.38
C PHE A 123 -9.30 9.10 3.87
N HIS A 124 -9.95 9.87 3.00
CA HIS A 124 -10.62 11.12 3.34
C HIS A 124 -11.75 10.90 4.35
N ILE A 125 -12.62 9.92 4.11
CA ILE A 125 -13.67 9.51 5.06
C ILE A 125 -13.07 9.10 6.41
N PHE A 126 -12.00 8.32 6.41
CA PHE A 126 -11.30 7.90 7.62
C PHE A 126 -10.78 9.10 8.42
N THR A 127 -10.10 10.02 7.75
CA THR A 127 -9.43 11.15 8.41
C THR A 127 -10.39 12.14 9.06
N ILE A 128 -11.64 12.19 8.58
CA ILE A 128 -12.71 13.00 9.17
C ILE A 128 -13.44 12.23 10.26
N SER A 129 -13.71 10.93 10.06
CA SER A 129 -14.58 10.14 10.94
C SER A 129 -13.91 9.76 12.27
N ILE A 130 -12.60 9.48 12.28
CA ILE A 130 -11.87 9.13 13.51
C ILE A 130 -11.81 10.29 14.52
N PRO A 131 -11.53 11.55 14.13
CA PRO A 131 -11.59 12.71 15.03
C PRO A 131 -12.88 12.84 15.84
N PHE A 132 -14.04 12.47 15.28
CA PHE A 132 -15.31 12.57 16.01
C PHE A 132 -15.34 11.68 17.24
N LEU A 133 -14.81 10.46 17.16
CA LEU A 133 -14.70 9.56 18.31
C LEU A 133 -13.73 10.13 19.35
N VAL A 134 -12.52 10.50 18.91
CA VAL A 134 -11.46 10.97 19.80
C VAL A 134 -11.89 12.25 20.52
N ALA A 135 -12.41 13.24 19.80
CA ALA A 135 -12.87 14.50 20.37
C ALA A 135 -14.10 14.34 21.30
N THR A 136 -14.91 13.30 21.09
CA THR A 136 -16.03 13.01 22.00
C THR A 136 -15.55 12.34 23.28
N PHE A 137 -14.59 11.42 23.18
CA PHE A 137 -14.07 10.67 24.33
C PHE A 137 -13.19 11.56 25.23
N PHE A 138 -12.31 12.35 24.64
CA PHE A 138 -11.41 13.25 25.36
C PHE A 138 -11.96 14.67 25.32
N SER A 139 -12.41 15.18 26.47
CA SER A 139 -12.96 16.53 26.55
C SER A 139 -11.92 17.63 26.33
N ASN A 140 -10.62 17.31 26.45
CA ASN A 140 -9.54 18.25 26.16
C ASN A 140 -9.13 18.12 24.68
N GLN A 141 -9.21 19.24 23.95
CA GLN A 141 -8.83 19.33 22.55
C GLN A 141 -7.36 18.97 22.31
N TYR A 142 -6.44 19.39 23.18
CA TYR A 142 -5.01 19.11 23.02
C TYR A 142 -4.70 17.62 23.16
N THR A 143 -5.37 16.94 24.11
CA THR A 143 -5.26 15.48 24.28
C THR A 143 -5.78 14.76 23.04
N SER A 144 -6.89 15.23 22.48
CA SER A 144 -7.46 14.65 21.25
C SER A 144 -6.51 14.76 20.05
N ILE A 145 -5.88 15.94 19.88
CA ILE A 145 -4.88 16.18 18.85
C ILE A 145 -3.67 15.27 19.05
N LEU A 146 -3.14 15.18 20.28
CA LEU A 146 -1.98 14.35 20.59
C LEU A 146 -2.24 12.88 20.24
N ILE A 147 -3.41 12.34 20.58
CA ILE A 147 -3.77 10.95 20.28
C ILE A 147 -3.86 10.71 18.78
N LEU A 148 -4.46 11.64 18.02
CA LEU A 148 -4.49 11.52 16.56
C LEU A 148 -3.08 11.55 15.97
N VAL A 149 -2.22 12.45 16.43
CA VAL A 149 -0.82 12.50 16.00
C VAL A 149 -0.12 11.17 16.24
N VAL A 150 -0.30 10.56 17.42
CA VAL A 150 0.25 9.23 17.72
C VAL A 150 -0.29 8.16 16.76
N ILE A 151 -1.60 8.12 16.50
CA ILE A 151 -2.21 7.14 15.59
C ILE A 151 -1.61 7.24 14.19
N TYR A 152 -1.56 8.44 13.61
CA TYR A 152 -1.02 8.63 12.26
C TYR A 152 0.51 8.47 12.21
N PHE A 153 1.23 8.81 13.27
CA PHE A 153 2.66 8.57 13.37
C PHE A 153 2.95 7.05 13.39
N VAL A 154 2.14 6.26 14.08
CA VAL A 154 2.22 4.79 14.02
C VAL A 154 1.94 4.29 12.60
N LEU A 155 0.93 4.83 11.90
CA LEU A 155 0.67 4.48 10.49
C LEU A 155 1.84 4.84 9.57
N MET A 156 2.55 5.94 9.85
CA MET A 156 3.77 6.33 9.15
C MET A 156 4.92 5.35 9.43
N LEU A 157 5.14 4.96 10.70
CA LEU A 157 6.20 4.03 11.08
C LEU A 157 5.94 2.59 10.60
N MET A 158 4.68 2.19 10.48
CA MET A 158 4.29 0.85 10.04
C MET A 158 4.34 0.67 8.52
N HIS A 159 5.00 1.56 7.76
CA HIS A 159 5.04 1.48 6.30
C HIS A 159 5.52 0.11 5.77
N GLY A 160 5.10 -0.22 4.55
CA GLY A 160 5.41 -1.48 3.89
C GLY A 160 4.77 -2.69 4.56
N TYR A 161 5.57 -3.72 4.77
CA TYR A 161 5.14 -5.03 5.27
C TYR A 161 4.46 -4.99 6.65
N LYS A 162 4.74 -3.98 7.48
CA LYS A 162 4.15 -3.88 8.82
C LYS A 162 2.68 -3.47 8.78
N LEU A 163 2.22 -2.73 7.77
CA LEU A 163 0.79 -2.38 7.61
C LEU A 163 -0.07 -3.61 7.34
N GLU A 164 0.49 -4.65 6.74
CA GLU A 164 -0.24 -5.87 6.41
C GLU A 164 -0.67 -6.65 7.66
N ILE A 165 0.05 -6.48 8.78
CA ILE A 165 -0.35 -7.03 10.10
C ILE A 165 -1.75 -6.53 10.52
N ILE A 166 -2.08 -5.30 10.14
CA ILE A 166 -3.36 -4.65 10.46
C ILE A 166 -4.17 -4.36 9.20
N GLN A 167 -4.08 -5.25 8.22
CA GLN A 167 -4.56 -5.04 6.85
C GLN A 167 -6.04 -4.66 6.72
N TYR A 168 -6.87 -4.85 7.73
CA TYR A 168 -8.30 -4.50 7.68
C TYR A 168 -8.61 -3.09 8.18
N ILE A 169 -7.70 -2.49 8.93
CA ILE A 169 -7.92 -1.20 9.60
C ILE A 169 -6.92 -0.13 9.17
N ALA A 170 -5.89 -0.49 8.41
CA ALA A 170 -4.89 0.45 7.89
C ALA A 170 -5.41 1.18 6.64
N PRO A 171 -5.83 2.46 6.73
CA PRO A 171 -6.41 3.17 5.59
C PRO A 171 -5.35 3.55 4.54
N THR A 172 -4.06 3.45 4.88
CA THR A 172 -2.94 3.77 3.99
C THR A 172 -2.43 2.56 3.21
N LEU A 173 -2.92 1.35 3.49
CA LEU A 173 -2.43 0.12 2.87
C LEU A 173 -2.55 0.14 1.35
N ASN A 174 -3.71 0.57 0.83
CA ASN A 174 -4.00 0.57 -0.61
C ASN A 174 -3.22 1.64 -1.39
N PHE A 175 -2.56 2.59 -0.73
CA PHE A 175 -1.65 3.52 -1.41
C PHE A 175 -0.33 2.86 -1.83
N MET A 176 0.01 1.69 -1.29
CA MET A 176 1.25 0.97 -1.66
C MET A 176 1.12 0.18 -2.96
N TYR A 177 -0.11 -0.13 -3.37
CA TYR A 177 -0.39 -0.94 -4.55
C TYR A 177 -1.77 -0.59 -5.15
N PRO A 178 -1.93 0.64 -5.67
CA PRO A 178 -3.25 1.14 -6.08
C PRO A 178 -3.83 0.41 -7.30
N ASP A 179 -3.03 -0.35 -8.05
CA ASP A 179 -3.48 -1.21 -9.15
C ASP A 179 -4.19 -2.49 -8.67
N ASN A 180 -3.86 -2.99 -7.48
CA ASN A 180 -4.36 -4.24 -6.93
C ASN A 180 -5.05 -4.03 -5.57
N LEU A 181 -6.12 -3.24 -5.57
CA LEU A 181 -6.83 -2.83 -4.35
C LEU A 181 -7.25 -4.02 -3.47
N HIS A 182 -6.98 -3.91 -2.17
CA HIS A 182 -7.45 -4.82 -1.15
C HIS A 182 -8.87 -4.43 -0.71
N TYR A 183 -9.88 -5.03 -1.34
CA TYR A 183 -11.28 -4.69 -1.07
C TYR A 183 -11.71 -4.94 0.39
N LEU A 184 -11.18 -5.97 1.04
CA LEU A 184 -11.49 -6.23 2.45
C LEU A 184 -10.92 -5.14 3.38
N ASN A 185 -9.80 -4.50 3.00
CA ASN A 185 -9.28 -3.33 3.72
C ASN A 185 -10.28 -2.16 3.62
N PHE A 186 -10.80 -1.87 2.42
CA PHE A 186 -11.80 -0.81 2.26
C PHE A 186 -13.04 -1.06 3.11
N VAL A 187 -13.56 -2.29 3.08
CA VAL A 187 -14.73 -2.66 3.87
C VAL A 187 -14.45 -2.51 5.37
N GLY A 188 -13.29 -2.99 5.85
CA GLY A 188 -12.89 -2.86 7.24
C GLY A 188 -12.72 -1.40 7.69
N VAL A 189 -12.05 -0.57 6.89
CA VAL A 189 -11.88 0.87 7.15
C VAL A 189 -13.22 1.60 7.15
N LEU A 190 -14.14 1.27 6.25
CA LEU A 190 -15.49 1.84 6.24
C LEU A 190 -16.27 1.46 7.49
N PHE A 191 -16.26 0.19 7.91
CA PHE A 191 -16.90 -0.22 9.16
C PHE A 191 -16.27 0.46 10.37
N LEU A 192 -14.95 0.69 10.37
CA LEU A 192 -14.28 1.45 11.42
C LEU A 192 -14.74 2.91 11.45
N CYS A 193 -14.93 3.55 10.29
CA CYS A 193 -15.47 4.91 10.20
C CYS A 193 -16.91 5.00 10.70
N ILE A 194 -17.77 4.06 10.30
CA ILE A 194 -19.16 3.97 10.75
C ILE A 194 -19.20 3.75 12.26
N CYS A 195 -18.38 2.83 12.79
CA CYS A 195 -18.24 2.56 14.21
C CYS A 195 -17.82 3.81 14.98
N SER A 196 -16.81 4.54 14.48
CA SER A 196 -16.32 5.79 15.07
C SER A 196 -17.43 6.85 15.18
N MET A 197 -18.16 7.07 14.09
CA MET A 197 -19.27 8.04 14.06
C MET A 197 -20.44 7.62 14.97
N ALA A 198 -20.80 6.34 14.96
CA ALA A 198 -21.86 5.81 15.82
C ALA A 198 -21.49 5.92 17.31
N ALA A 199 -20.26 5.56 17.67
CA ALA A 199 -19.72 5.70 19.02
C ALA A 199 -19.68 7.18 19.46
N ALA A 200 -19.30 8.10 18.58
CA ALA A 200 -19.32 9.54 18.87
C ALA A 200 -20.74 10.04 19.23
N VAL A 201 -21.79 9.52 18.58
CA VAL A 201 -23.18 9.86 18.96
C VAL A 201 -23.54 9.26 20.33
N CYS A 202 -23.18 8.01 20.58
CA CYS A 202 -23.48 7.31 21.84
C CYS A 202 -22.84 7.98 23.07
N PHE A 203 -21.55 8.31 22.95
CA PHE A 203 -20.75 8.91 24.03
C PHE A 203 -20.87 10.44 24.08
N SER A 204 -21.66 11.05 23.18
CA SER A 204 -21.89 12.49 23.22
C SER A 204 -22.53 12.93 24.54
N LYS A 205 -21.96 13.98 25.14
CA LYS A 205 -22.53 14.68 26.30
C LYS A 205 -23.77 15.50 25.97
N ARG A 206 -24.11 15.66 24.69
CA ARG A 206 -25.26 16.44 24.23
C ARG A 206 -26.60 15.69 24.45
N PRO A 207 -27.70 16.41 24.71
CA PRO A 207 -29.02 15.81 24.88
C PRO A 207 -29.41 15.03 23.62
N THR A 208 -29.55 13.72 23.76
CA THR A 208 -29.84 12.80 22.67
C THR A 208 -30.97 11.88 23.10
N LEU A 209 -31.94 11.64 22.22
CA LEU A 209 -33.06 10.76 22.51
C LEU A 209 -32.55 9.35 22.83
N LYS A 210 -33.12 8.70 23.85
CA LYS A 210 -32.73 7.34 24.23
C LYS A 210 -32.80 6.36 23.06
N LYS A 211 -33.85 6.45 22.24
CA LYS A 211 -34.04 5.62 21.02
C LYS A 211 -32.88 5.78 20.04
N ASP A 212 -32.42 7.01 19.80
CA ASP A 212 -31.28 7.29 18.92
C ASP A 212 -30.00 6.68 19.49
N LYS A 213 -29.76 6.79 20.81
CA LYS A 213 -28.59 6.17 21.45
C LYS A 213 -28.58 4.64 21.28
N TYR A 214 -29.71 3.96 21.45
CA TYR A 214 -29.78 2.51 21.23
C TYR A 214 -29.54 2.13 19.77
N PHE A 215 -30.08 2.90 18.83
CA PHE A 215 -29.85 2.67 17.40
C PHE A 215 -28.36 2.78 17.04
N PHE A 216 -27.70 3.87 17.44
CA PHE A 216 -26.27 4.05 17.16
C PHE A 216 -25.39 3.06 17.94
N ALA A 217 -25.79 2.63 19.15
CA ALA A 217 -25.09 1.57 19.86
C ALA A 217 -25.16 0.24 19.11
N SER A 218 -26.35 -0.12 18.62
CA SER A 218 -26.52 -1.31 17.76
C SER A 218 -25.67 -1.22 16.50
N LEU A 219 -25.63 -0.05 15.84
CA LEU A 219 -24.81 0.17 14.64
C LEU A 219 -23.31 0.01 14.92
N ALA A 220 -22.82 0.55 16.05
CA ALA A 220 -21.45 0.37 16.49
C ALA A 220 -21.14 -1.10 16.77
N SER A 221 -22.00 -1.81 17.50
CA SER A 221 -21.84 -3.24 17.78
C SER A 221 -21.82 -4.09 16.50
N CYS A 222 -22.73 -3.83 15.55
CA CYS A 222 -22.73 -4.51 14.26
C CYS A 222 -21.45 -4.25 13.46
N SER A 223 -20.93 -3.02 13.49
CA SER A 223 -19.69 -2.66 12.80
C SER A 223 -18.47 -3.35 13.40
N ILE A 224 -18.39 -3.42 14.74
CA ILE A 224 -17.33 -4.17 15.45
C ILE A 224 -17.40 -5.66 15.10
N LEU A 225 -18.61 -6.24 15.13
CA LEU A 225 -18.81 -7.65 14.76
C LEU A 225 -18.42 -7.91 13.31
N ALA A 226 -18.75 -7.00 12.38
CA ALA A 226 -18.34 -7.11 10.99
C ALA A 226 -16.80 -7.09 10.84
N ILE A 227 -16.09 -6.23 11.57
CA ILE A 227 -14.61 -6.18 11.56
C ILE A 227 -14.03 -7.51 12.08
N ILE A 228 -14.59 -8.07 13.15
CA ILE A 228 -14.17 -9.39 13.67
C ILE A 228 -14.45 -10.50 12.66
N CYS A 229 -15.62 -10.48 12.00
CA CYS A 229 -15.97 -11.45 10.97
C CYS A 229 -15.05 -11.38 9.75
N LEU A 230 -14.55 -10.19 9.37
CA LEU A 230 -13.55 -10.07 8.29
C LEU A 230 -12.28 -10.85 8.62
N HIS A 231 -11.81 -10.78 9.87
CA HIS A 231 -10.63 -11.52 10.30
C HIS A 231 -10.86 -13.04 10.25
N LEU A 232 -12.02 -13.51 10.73
CA LEU A 232 -12.38 -14.94 10.71
C LEU A 232 -12.63 -15.47 9.28
N TYR A 233 -13.03 -14.60 8.35
CA TYR A 233 -13.33 -14.97 6.98
C TYR A 233 -12.09 -15.46 6.22
N GLU A 234 -10.91 -14.89 6.47
CA GLU A 234 -9.67 -15.34 5.84
C GLU A 234 -9.27 -16.75 6.26
N GLU A 235 -9.37 -17.07 7.55
CA GLU A 235 -9.07 -18.41 8.05
C GLU A 235 -10.02 -19.45 7.43
N PHE A 236 -11.31 -19.11 7.31
CA PHE A 236 -12.28 -19.95 6.62
C PHE A 236 -11.91 -20.13 5.13
N LYS A 237 -11.56 -19.03 4.45
CA LYS A 237 -11.17 -19.02 3.03
C LYS A 237 -9.90 -19.83 2.77
N GLU A 238 -8.93 -19.76 3.69
CA GLU A 238 -7.69 -20.52 3.58
C GLU A 238 -7.93 -22.01 3.72
N ASN A 239 -8.74 -22.42 4.70
CA ASN A 239 -9.12 -23.82 4.89
C ASN A 239 -9.92 -24.37 3.68
N GLU A 240 -10.87 -23.58 3.18
CA GLU A 240 -11.61 -23.88 1.96
C GLU A 240 -10.64 -24.07 0.79
N LEU A 241 -9.73 -23.11 0.60
CA LEU A 241 -8.76 -23.16 -0.46
C LEU A 241 -7.90 -24.41 -0.34
N MET A 242 -7.28 -24.67 0.82
CA MET A 242 -6.38 -25.81 1.03
C MET A 242 -7.03 -27.17 0.71
N SER A 243 -8.35 -27.30 0.83
CA SER A 243 -9.10 -28.49 0.44
C SER A 243 -9.28 -28.70 -1.08
N GLN A 244 -9.16 -27.65 -1.90
CA GLN A 244 -9.37 -27.72 -3.36
C GLN A 244 -8.15 -28.32 -4.10
N PRO A 245 -8.36 -29.04 -5.21
CA PRO A 245 -7.25 -29.49 -6.06
C PRO A 245 -6.56 -28.31 -6.76
N TYR A 246 -5.32 -28.52 -7.21
CA TYR A 246 -4.63 -27.55 -8.07
C TYR A 246 -5.21 -27.58 -9.48
N GLU A 247 -5.35 -26.40 -10.08
CA GLU A 247 -5.52 -26.26 -11.52
C GLU A 247 -4.14 -26.29 -12.18
N SER A 248 -4.03 -26.89 -13.37
CA SER A 248 -2.74 -27.03 -14.05
C SER A 248 -2.83 -26.83 -15.56
N TYR A 249 -1.85 -26.15 -16.13
CA TYR A 249 -1.68 -25.96 -17.56
C TYR A 249 -0.20 -25.89 -17.94
N VAL A 250 0.10 -25.89 -19.23
CA VAL A 250 1.47 -25.75 -19.74
C VAL A 250 1.64 -24.37 -20.38
N PHE A 251 2.69 -23.65 -19.99
CA PHE A 251 3.07 -22.34 -20.51
C PHE A 251 4.51 -22.40 -21.00
N ASN A 252 4.75 -22.26 -22.31
CA ASN A 252 6.11 -22.29 -22.90
C ASN A 252 7.00 -23.41 -22.31
N GLU A 253 6.51 -24.65 -22.35
CA GLU A 253 7.19 -25.86 -21.84
C GLU A 253 7.32 -25.97 -20.30
N ILE A 254 6.84 -24.98 -19.55
CA ILE A 254 6.78 -24.98 -18.08
C ILE A 254 5.42 -25.51 -17.64
N THR A 255 5.40 -26.48 -16.72
CA THR A 255 4.17 -26.92 -16.08
C THR A 255 3.80 -25.96 -14.96
N VAL A 256 2.67 -25.27 -15.11
CA VAL A 256 2.15 -24.32 -14.13
C VAL A 256 1.04 -24.98 -13.36
N GLN A 257 1.16 -24.99 -12.03
CA GLN A 257 0.08 -25.34 -11.12
C GLN A 257 -0.32 -24.10 -10.35
N TYR A 258 -1.62 -23.84 -10.21
CA TYR A 258 -2.07 -22.69 -9.44
C TYR A 258 -3.32 -22.98 -8.64
N LYS A 259 -3.49 -22.20 -7.56
CA LYS A 259 -4.55 -22.36 -6.58
C LYS A 259 -4.80 -21.05 -5.86
N GLY A 260 -6.07 -20.61 -5.80
CA GLY A 260 -6.46 -19.38 -5.09
C GLY A 260 -6.04 -18.08 -5.79
N VAL A 261 -5.49 -18.18 -6.99
CA VAL A 261 -5.19 -17.07 -7.89
C VAL A 261 -5.94 -17.27 -9.20
N SER A 262 -6.29 -16.18 -9.89
CA SER A 262 -6.87 -16.29 -11.23
C SER A 262 -5.83 -16.77 -12.24
N GLN A 263 -6.27 -17.46 -13.29
CA GLN A 263 -5.40 -17.90 -14.38
C GLN A 263 -4.58 -16.73 -14.94
N LYS A 264 -5.20 -15.56 -15.17
CA LYS A 264 -4.51 -14.34 -15.61
C LYS A 264 -3.34 -13.95 -14.70
N ARG A 265 -3.46 -14.12 -13.37
CA ARG A 265 -2.36 -13.84 -12.43
C ARG A 265 -1.30 -14.93 -12.48
N ALA A 266 -1.70 -16.19 -12.62
CA ALA A 266 -0.76 -17.28 -12.83
C ALA A 266 0.06 -17.06 -14.12
N ASP A 267 -0.60 -16.71 -15.23
CA ASP A 267 0.04 -16.43 -16.52
C ASP A 267 1.10 -15.34 -16.42
N ARG A 268 0.86 -14.30 -15.62
CA ARG A 268 1.84 -13.23 -15.39
C ARG A 268 3.10 -13.73 -14.68
N PHE A 269 2.97 -14.56 -13.64
CA PHE A 269 4.16 -15.17 -13.00
C PHE A 269 4.88 -16.14 -13.94
N SER A 270 4.11 -16.96 -14.67
CA SER A 270 4.64 -17.90 -15.67
C SER A 270 5.42 -17.19 -16.77
N ALA A 271 4.91 -16.06 -17.24
CA ALA A 271 5.56 -15.21 -18.24
C ALA A 271 6.89 -14.64 -17.72
N ILE A 272 6.93 -14.09 -16.50
CA ILE A 272 8.19 -13.61 -15.90
C ILE A 272 9.19 -14.75 -15.77
N TYR A 273 8.74 -15.90 -15.28
CA TYR A 273 9.60 -17.06 -15.11
C TYR A 273 10.15 -17.57 -16.45
N SER A 274 9.29 -17.65 -17.48
CA SER A 274 9.68 -18.00 -18.85
C SER A 274 10.69 -17.01 -19.42
N ASP A 275 10.42 -15.71 -19.34
CA ASP A 275 11.31 -14.66 -19.85
C ASP A 275 12.65 -14.69 -19.13
N LEU A 276 12.63 -14.85 -17.79
CA LEU A 276 13.83 -14.94 -16.97
C LEU A 276 14.71 -16.13 -17.37
N THR A 277 14.11 -17.32 -17.46
CA THR A 277 14.85 -18.55 -17.77
C THR A 277 15.40 -18.53 -19.21
N GLN A 278 14.67 -17.90 -20.15
CA GLN A 278 15.18 -17.64 -21.49
C GLN A 278 16.38 -16.69 -21.47
N GLN A 279 16.34 -15.59 -20.71
CA GLN A 279 17.48 -14.67 -20.57
C GLN A 279 18.68 -15.34 -19.90
N MET A 280 18.47 -16.11 -18.82
CA MET A 280 19.51 -16.88 -18.14
C MET A 280 20.24 -17.84 -19.11
N ALA A 281 19.49 -18.53 -19.98
CA ALA A 281 20.05 -19.42 -20.98
C ALA A 281 20.95 -18.69 -21.99
N GLN A 282 20.64 -17.44 -22.34
CA GLN A 282 21.51 -16.61 -23.21
C GLN A 282 22.87 -16.31 -22.58
N PHE A 283 22.97 -16.37 -21.25
CA PHE A 283 24.22 -16.19 -20.50
C PHE A 283 24.90 -17.51 -20.09
N GLY A 284 24.42 -18.65 -20.62
CA GLY A 284 24.98 -19.97 -20.34
C GLY A 284 24.51 -20.60 -19.02
N ILE A 285 23.49 -20.03 -18.37
CA ILE A 285 22.96 -20.54 -17.11
C ILE A 285 21.78 -21.47 -17.40
N LYS A 286 21.85 -22.71 -16.91
CA LYS A 286 20.80 -23.71 -17.11
C LYS A 286 19.78 -23.65 -15.96
N ASN A 287 18.50 -23.55 -16.29
CA ASN A 287 17.43 -23.68 -15.30
C ASN A 287 17.06 -25.16 -15.07
N PRO A 288 17.21 -25.70 -13.84
CA PRO A 288 16.88 -27.09 -13.55
C PRO A 288 15.39 -27.31 -13.23
N TYR A 289 14.57 -26.26 -13.12
CA TYR A 289 13.18 -26.35 -12.70
C TYR A 289 12.22 -26.16 -13.88
N GLN A 290 11.39 -27.16 -14.15
CA GLN A 290 10.39 -27.14 -15.25
C GLN A 290 8.95 -27.01 -14.75
N LYS A 291 8.78 -26.82 -13.43
CA LYS A 291 7.48 -26.76 -12.78
C LYS A 291 7.43 -25.59 -11.82
N ILE A 292 6.35 -24.82 -11.91
CA ILE A 292 6.04 -23.75 -10.97
C ILE A 292 4.68 -24.01 -10.31
N SER A 293 4.57 -23.73 -9.02
CA SER A 293 3.34 -23.83 -8.24
C SER A 293 3.02 -22.48 -7.62
N ILE A 294 1.84 -21.93 -7.87
CA ILE A 294 1.42 -20.61 -7.41
C ILE A 294 0.21 -20.76 -6.50
N THR A 295 0.37 -20.48 -5.21
CA THR A 295 -0.68 -20.70 -4.21
C THR A 295 -0.94 -19.44 -3.42
N LYS A 296 -2.17 -18.91 -3.46
CA LYS A 296 -2.55 -17.78 -2.62
C LYS A 296 -2.61 -18.22 -1.15
N ASP A 297 -1.79 -17.60 -0.32
CA ASP A 297 -1.94 -17.67 1.14
C ASP A 297 -2.81 -16.49 1.61
N PHE A 298 -3.65 -16.69 2.62
CA PHE A 298 -4.45 -15.61 3.21
C PHE A 298 -3.89 -15.15 4.56
N ASN A 299 -3.15 -16.03 5.24
CA ASN A 299 -2.44 -15.73 6.46
C ASN A 299 -1.05 -15.13 6.18
N LEU A 300 -0.64 -14.21 7.06
CA LEU A 300 0.73 -13.71 7.10
C LEU A 300 1.70 -14.84 7.50
N PRO A 301 2.86 -14.97 6.83
CA PRO A 301 3.88 -15.93 7.24
C PRO A 301 4.36 -15.61 8.66
N ILE A 302 4.43 -16.65 9.50
CA ILE A 302 4.71 -16.54 10.95
C ILE A 302 6.19 -16.17 11.24
N ASN A 303 7.08 -16.24 10.24
CA ASN A 303 8.53 -16.05 10.38
C ASN A 303 9.06 -14.76 9.74
N ARG A 304 10.37 -14.47 9.92
CA ARG A 304 11.10 -13.32 9.31
C ARG A 304 11.09 -13.27 7.77
N GLU A 305 10.39 -14.19 7.12
CA GLU A 305 10.27 -14.34 5.67
C GLU A 305 9.09 -13.55 5.07
N VAL A 306 8.59 -12.53 5.77
CA VAL A 306 7.52 -11.65 5.27
C VAL A 306 7.88 -11.04 3.90
N GLY A 307 9.16 -10.91 3.56
CA GLY A 307 9.58 -10.46 2.22
C GLY A 307 9.58 -11.54 1.13
N ASN A 308 9.71 -12.81 1.50
CA ASN A 308 10.03 -13.89 0.56
C ASN A 308 8.81 -14.77 0.32
N ILE A 309 8.23 -14.68 -0.87
CA ILE A 309 7.11 -15.55 -1.28
C ILE A 309 7.57 -16.73 -2.13
N ILE A 310 8.85 -16.83 -2.45
CA ILE A 310 9.39 -17.81 -3.38
C ILE A 310 10.24 -18.81 -2.62
N SER A 311 10.00 -20.09 -2.84
CA SER A 311 10.79 -21.18 -2.27
C SER A 311 10.96 -22.33 -3.28
N ILE A 312 11.88 -23.23 -2.96
CA ILE A 312 12.15 -24.41 -3.78
C ILE A 312 11.66 -25.64 -3.02
N ASN A 313 10.76 -26.40 -3.65
CA ASN A 313 10.31 -27.70 -3.15
C ASN A 313 10.62 -28.80 -4.16
N GLY A 314 11.75 -29.49 -3.94
CA GLY A 314 12.26 -30.50 -4.86
C GLY A 314 12.58 -29.89 -6.23
N LYS A 315 11.83 -30.29 -7.27
CA LYS A 315 11.96 -29.77 -8.65
C LYS A 315 10.92 -28.71 -9.01
N THR A 316 10.24 -28.15 -8.02
CA THR A 316 9.18 -27.16 -8.21
C THR A 316 9.59 -25.84 -7.56
N ILE A 317 9.42 -24.73 -8.29
CA ILE A 317 9.44 -23.40 -7.70
C ILE A 317 8.05 -23.12 -7.12
N GLU A 318 7.95 -22.88 -5.83
CA GLU A 318 6.71 -22.49 -5.16
C GLU A 318 6.67 -20.98 -4.98
N ILE A 319 5.57 -20.35 -5.40
CA ILE A 319 5.31 -18.92 -5.25
C ILE A 319 4.03 -18.79 -4.42
N ARG A 320 4.15 -18.23 -3.22
CA ARG A 320 3.08 -18.15 -2.22
C ARG A 320 2.72 -16.70 -1.86
N PRO A 321 2.05 -15.95 -2.76
CA PRO A 321 1.74 -14.55 -2.50
C PRO A 321 0.67 -14.41 -1.41
N TYR A 322 1.04 -13.94 -0.22
CA TYR A 322 0.07 -13.71 0.87
C TYR A 322 -0.65 -12.35 0.78
N SER A 323 -0.08 -11.37 0.06
CA SER A 323 -0.65 -10.02 -0.12
C SER A 323 -0.89 -9.67 -1.59
N ASN A 324 -1.78 -8.70 -1.85
CA ASN A 324 -2.02 -8.19 -3.20
C ASN A 324 -0.81 -7.43 -3.78
N LYS A 325 0.09 -6.91 -2.94
CA LYS A 325 1.31 -6.23 -3.39
C LYS A 325 2.18 -7.11 -4.29
N PHE A 326 2.16 -8.44 -4.08
CA PHE A 326 2.97 -9.38 -4.83
C PHE A 326 2.45 -9.62 -6.24
N PHE A 327 1.26 -9.13 -6.57
CA PHE A 327 0.75 -9.09 -7.94
C PHE A 327 1.07 -7.75 -8.64
N GLU A 328 1.76 -6.82 -7.96
CA GLU A 328 2.11 -5.49 -8.46
C GLU A 328 3.59 -5.36 -8.82
N PHE A 329 3.92 -5.71 -10.06
CA PHE A 329 5.31 -5.78 -10.54
C PHE A 329 5.91 -4.42 -10.93
N ASN A 330 5.08 -3.38 -11.10
CA ASN A 330 5.53 -2.09 -11.61
C ASN A 330 6.08 -1.19 -10.52
N TYR A 331 5.40 -1.16 -9.38
CA TYR A 331 5.65 -0.18 -8.34
C TYR A 331 5.90 -0.78 -6.95
N GLY A 332 5.47 -2.03 -6.72
CA GLY A 332 5.43 -2.63 -5.38
C GLY A 332 6.49 -3.71 -5.14
N TYR A 333 6.58 -4.70 -6.01
CA TYR A 333 7.35 -5.93 -5.75
C TYR A 333 8.27 -6.31 -6.91
N ASN A 334 9.56 -6.48 -6.61
CA ASN A 334 10.57 -6.89 -7.59
C ASN A 334 10.68 -8.41 -7.70
N ILE A 335 9.66 -9.03 -8.28
CA ILE A 335 9.60 -10.49 -8.46
C ILE A 335 10.79 -11.07 -9.25
N ILE A 336 11.39 -10.29 -10.16
CA ILE A 336 12.52 -10.77 -10.97
C ILE A 336 13.77 -10.93 -10.12
N GLU A 337 14.08 -9.94 -9.29
CA GLU A 337 15.20 -9.99 -8.35
C GLU A 337 15.06 -11.18 -7.39
N ASP A 338 13.86 -11.40 -6.84
CA ASP A 338 13.61 -12.54 -5.95
C ASP A 338 13.73 -13.89 -6.67
N LEU A 339 13.18 -14.02 -7.88
CA LEU A 339 13.33 -15.24 -8.68
C LEU A 339 14.80 -15.48 -9.04
N LEU A 340 15.54 -14.44 -9.41
CA LEU A 340 16.98 -14.53 -9.67
C LEU A 340 17.73 -15.01 -8.44
N ASN A 341 17.46 -14.43 -7.26
CA ASN A 341 18.13 -14.83 -6.03
C ASN A 341 17.86 -16.29 -5.66
N ILE A 342 16.70 -16.84 -6.02
CA ILE A 342 16.37 -18.25 -5.81
C ILE A 342 17.01 -19.16 -6.88
N LEU A 343 16.95 -18.77 -8.15
CA LEU A 343 17.47 -19.57 -9.27
C LEU A 343 19.00 -19.52 -9.38
N MET A 344 19.60 -18.43 -8.92
CA MET A 344 21.03 -18.12 -8.92
C MET A 344 21.50 -17.92 -7.46
N ASN A 345 21.27 -18.94 -6.62
CA ASN A 345 21.65 -18.94 -5.20
C ASN A 345 23.05 -19.55 -4.96
N GLU A 346 23.97 -19.38 -5.91
CA GLU A 346 25.31 -19.95 -5.79
C GLU A 346 26.20 -19.06 -4.91
N THR A 347 26.94 -19.71 -4.00
CA THR A 347 27.95 -19.02 -3.18
C THR A 347 29.31 -19.11 -3.86
N TRP A 348 29.95 -17.96 -4.01
CA TRP A 348 31.25 -17.84 -4.69
C TRP A 348 32.40 -17.68 -3.70
N LYS A 349 33.58 -18.19 -4.08
CA LYS A 349 34.74 -18.27 -3.19
C LYS A 349 35.55 -16.97 -3.19
N THR A 350 35.61 -16.26 -4.32
CA THR A 350 36.41 -15.04 -4.46
C THR A 350 35.52 -13.81 -4.61
N GLU A 351 36.02 -12.66 -4.14
CA GLU A 351 35.31 -11.37 -4.29
C GLU A 351 35.06 -11.02 -5.77
N LYS A 352 36.04 -11.29 -6.65
CA LYS A 352 35.90 -11.08 -8.10
C LYS A 352 34.72 -11.87 -8.68
N GLN A 353 34.56 -13.14 -8.27
CA GLN A 353 33.44 -13.96 -8.71
C GLN A 353 32.10 -13.40 -8.23
N THR A 354 32.02 -13.01 -6.96
CA THR A 354 30.82 -12.40 -6.38
C THR A 354 30.44 -11.12 -7.12
N VAL A 355 31.40 -10.23 -7.39
CA VAL A 355 31.14 -8.97 -8.11
C VAL A 355 30.64 -9.23 -9.53
N CYS A 356 31.30 -10.12 -10.30
CA CYS A 356 30.85 -10.47 -11.65
C CYS A 356 29.47 -11.15 -11.63
N TYR A 357 29.19 -11.99 -10.64
CA TYR A 357 27.92 -12.70 -10.50
C TYR A 357 26.75 -11.78 -10.14
N GLU A 358 26.95 -10.85 -9.22
CA GLU A 358 25.94 -9.84 -8.87
C GLU A 358 25.71 -8.87 -10.04
N LEU A 359 26.75 -8.52 -10.81
CA LEU A 359 26.57 -7.77 -12.06
C LEU A 359 25.77 -8.59 -13.09
N LEU A 360 26.03 -9.88 -13.22
CA LEU A 360 25.28 -10.75 -14.14
C LEU A 360 23.79 -10.79 -13.79
N LYS A 361 23.46 -10.98 -12.51
CA LYS A 361 22.07 -10.96 -12.02
C LYS A 361 21.38 -9.65 -12.41
N LYS A 362 22.01 -8.51 -12.14
CA LYS A 362 21.45 -7.19 -12.48
C LYS A 362 21.27 -6.98 -13.99
N ILE A 363 22.19 -7.46 -14.82
CA ILE A 363 22.06 -7.40 -16.28
C ILE A 363 20.90 -8.28 -16.76
N ILE A 364 20.75 -9.48 -16.21
CA ILE A 364 19.63 -10.36 -16.53
C ILE A 364 18.32 -9.70 -16.11
N GLU A 365 18.23 -9.19 -14.88
CA GLU A 365 17.07 -8.46 -14.39
C GLU A 365 16.67 -7.32 -15.33
N GLN A 366 17.63 -6.45 -15.66
CA GLN A 366 17.41 -5.32 -16.56
C GLN A 366 16.92 -5.80 -17.93
N LYS A 367 17.53 -6.85 -18.52
CA LYS A 367 17.12 -7.37 -19.83
C LYS A 367 15.72 -7.97 -19.81
N VAL A 368 15.34 -8.71 -18.77
CA VAL A 368 13.98 -9.27 -18.63
C VAL A 368 12.96 -8.13 -18.62
N ILE A 369 13.20 -7.10 -17.80
CA ILE A 369 12.29 -5.96 -17.69
C ILE A 369 12.22 -5.19 -19.01
N LEU A 370 13.35 -4.90 -19.64
CA LEU A 370 13.39 -4.09 -20.87
C LEU A 370 12.82 -4.79 -22.10
N ASN A 371 12.95 -6.12 -22.19
CA ASN A 371 12.37 -6.87 -23.31
C ASN A 371 10.84 -6.93 -23.20
N ASN A 372 10.30 -7.00 -21.97
CA ASN A 372 8.86 -6.93 -21.67
C ASN A 372 7.97 -7.75 -22.62
N ASN A 373 8.38 -8.96 -22.99
CA ASN A 373 7.75 -9.75 -24.06
C ASN A 373 6.25 -10.01 -23.84
N SER A 374 5.79 -9.88 -22.60
CA SER A 374 4.41 -10.17 -22.17
C SER A 374 3.65 -8.91 -21.69
N ASP A 375 4.13 -7.70 -22.01
CA ASP A 375 3.52 -6.41 -21.61
C ASP A 375 3.21 -6.33 -20.10
N LEU A 376 4.11 -6.86 -19.29
CA LEU A 376 3.95 -6.97 -17.83
C LEU A 376 4.37 -5.71 -17.10
N PHE A 377 5.39 -5.03 -17.63
CA PHE A 377 5.98 -3.86 -17.05
C PHE A 377 5.49 -2.59 -17.74
N SER A 378 5.23 -1.57 -16.94
CA SER A 378 4.75 -0.28 -17.38
C SER A 378 5.89 0.59 -17.93
N GLU A 379 5.57 1.58 -18.75
CA GLU A 379 6.58 2.47 -19.35
C GLU A 379 7.44 3.17 -18.28
N ALA A 380 6.85 3.50 -17.14
CA ALA A 380 7.57 4.06 -16.00
C ALA A 380 8.65 3.10 -15.48
N LYS A 381 8.32 1.82 -15.26
CA LYS A 381 9.28 0.80 -14.81
C LYS A 381 10.38 0.58 -15.84
N LEU A 382 10.03 0.54 -17.13
CA LEU A 382 11.00 0.43 -18.24
C LEU A 382 11.99 1.60 -18.24
N LYS A 383 11.51 2.84 -18.07
CA LYS A 383 12.36 4.04 -18.06
C LYS A 383 13.33 4.04 -16.87
N THR A 384 12.86 3.64 -15.69
CA THR A 384 13.72 3.50 -14.50
C THR A 384 14.85 2.51 -14.76
N MET A 385 14.54 1.34 -15.32
CA MET A 385 15.55 0.33 -15.65
C MET A 385 16.52 0.77 -16.75
N LYS A 386 16.09 1.57 -17.74
CA LYS A 386 16.99 2.13 -18.76
C LYS A 386 18.03 3.10 -18.20
N ASN A 387 17.67 3.83 -17.16
CA ASN A 387 18.52 4.86 -16.55
C ASN A 387 19.47 4.28 -15.49
N GLU A 388 19.29 3.02 -15.11
CA GLU A 388 20.17 2.35 -14.17
C GLU A 388 21.55 2.12 -14.81
N GLN A 389 22.57 2.77 -14.23
CA GLN A 389 23.95 2.63 -14.66
C GLN A 389 24.67 1.67 -13.73
N PHE A 390 25.33 0.67 -14.30
CA PHE A 390 26.21 -0.21 -13.54
C PHE A 390 27.55 0.49 -13.34
N HIS A 391 27.92 0.77 -12.08
CA HIS A 391 29.24 1.27 -11.76
C HIS A 391 30.28 0.20 -12.08
N THR A 392 31.14 0.48 -13.05
CA THR A 392 32.24 -0.40 -13.46
C THR A 392 33.53 0.03 -12.80
N THR A 393 34.22 -0.90 -12.12
CA THR A 393 35.59 -0.68 -11.66
C THR A 393 36.55 -0.71 -12.84
N THR A 394 37.69 -0.01 -12.73
CA THR A 394 38.77 0.01 -13.75
C THR A 394 39.64 -1.25 -13.74
N GLU A 395 39.18 -2.32 -13.11
CA GLU A 395 39.97 -3.54 -12.94
C GLU A 395 39.97 -4.36 -14.24
N SER A 396 41.11 -4.96 -14.57
CA SER A 396 41.31 -5.69 -15.83
C SER A 396 40.27 -6.80 -16.01
N TYR A 397 40.00 -7.60 -14.97
CA TYR A 397 39.04 -8.71 -15.04
C TYR A 397 37.62 -8.23 -15.32
N MET A 398 37.24 -7.03 -14.84
CA MET A 398 35.94 -6.43 -15.14
C MET A 398 35.85 -5.95 -16.58
N THR A 399 36.95 -5.43 -17.13
CA THR A 399 36.99 -5.02 -18.55
C THR A 399 36.84 -6.24 -19.46
N ASP A 400 37.54 -7.33 -19.14
CA ASP A 400 37.42 -8.60 -19.86
C ASP A 400 36.00 -9.18 -19.74
N TYR A 401 35.43 -9.15 -18.54
CA TYR A 401 34.08 -9.63 -18.28
C TYR A 401 33.01 -8.83 -19.05
N LEU A 402 33.11 -7.50 -19.07
CA LEU A 402 32.20 -6.63 -19.83
C LEU A 402 32.30 -6.86 -21.34
N THR A 403 33.49 -7.21 -21.84
CA THR A 403 33.71 -7.57 -23.25
C THR A 403 32.98 -8.89 -23.56
N ILE A 404 33.14 -9.90 -22.69
CA ILE A 404 32.42 -11.18 -22.83
C ILE A 404 30.91 -10.98 -22.79
N LEU A 405 30.40 -10.16 -21.86
CA LEU A 405 28.97 -9.86 -21.76
C LEU A 405 28.38 -9.24 -23.04
N LYS A 406 29.19 -8.50 -23.81
CA LYS A 406 28.78 -7.86 -25.07
C LYS A 406 28.94 -8.79 -26.28
N GLU A 407 30.09 -9.46 -26.38
CA GLU A 407 30.47 -10.20 -27.60
C GLU A 407 30.07 -11.67 -27.56
N LYS A 408 30.15 -12.30 -26.38
CA LYS A 408 29.90 -13.74 -26.17
C LYS A 408 29.16 -13.97 -24.86
N PRO A 409 27.91 -13.48 -24.73
CA PRO A 409 27.16 -13.55 -23.47
C PRO A 409 27.02 -14.97 -22.93
N GLN A 410 26.93 -15.99 -23.81
CA GLN A 410 26.85 -17.40 -23.42
C GLN A 410 28.06 -17.90 -22.60
N ASP A 411 29.22 -17.25 -22.75
CA ASP A 411 30.45 -17.59 -22.03
C ASP A 411 30.56 -16.85 -20.68
N ALA A 412 29.65 -15.91 -20.38
CA ALA A 412 29.74 -15.05 -19.19
C ALA A 412 29.74 -15.85 -17.89
N TYR A 413 28.83 -16.82 -17.75
CA TYR A 413 28.81 -17.67 -16.54
C TYR A 413 30.07 -18.55 -16.44
N SER A 414 30.52 -19.09 -17.57
CA SER A 414 31.75 -19.90 -17.62
C SER A 414 33.00 -19.09 -17.27
N PHE A 415 33.04 -17.80 -17.58
CA PHE A 415 34.12 -16.90 -17.17
C PHE A 415 34.18 -16.75 -15.66
N ILE A 416 33.03 -16.55 -15.00
CA ILE A 416 32.96 -16.45 -13.53
C ILE A 416 33.52 -17.71 -12.87
N ILE A 417 33.16 -18.89 -13.37
CA ILE A 417 33.70 -20.16 -12.86
C ILE A 417 35.24 -20.19 -12.99
N LYS A 418 35.79 -19.69 -14.09
CA LYS A 418 37.24 -19.72 -14.36
C LYS A 418 38.05 -18.70 -13.54
N LEU A 419 37.43 -17.67 -12.97
CA LEU A 419 38.09 -16.69 -12.11
C LEU A 419 38.63 -17.29 -10.80
N GLU A 420 38.26 -18.52 -10.43
CA GLU A 420 38.87 -19.25 -9.31
C GLU A 420 40.36 -19.55 -9.55
N ASN A 421 40.78 -19.62 -10.82
CA ASN A 421 42.11 -20.09 -11.23
C ASN A 421 43.09 -18.96 -11.63
N GLN A 422 42.76 -17.69 -11.33
CA GLN A 422 43.55 -16.49 -11.66
C GLN A 422 43.73 -15.56 -10.45
#